data_AF-A0A1H0GFV2-F1
#
_entry.id   AF-A0A1H0GFV2-F1
#
_cell.length_a   1.000
_cell.length_b   1.000
_cell.length_c   1.000
_cell.angle_alpha   90.00
_cell.angle_beta   90.00
_cell.angle_gamma   90.00
#
_symmetry.space_group_name_H-M   'P 1'
#
loop_
_entity.id
_entity.type
_entity.pdbx_description
1 polymer ?
#
loop_
_entity_poly.entity_id
_entity_poly.type
_entity_poly.pdbx_seq_one_letter_code
_entity_poly.pdbx_strand_id
1 'polypeptide(L)'
;MATRVAFLSLLVLLGLSPLAVAQDFGPSEAETLRSVESCIAAAGDEPRSCLGKATESCMALPGAVSTMATDACLETERAAWDTILNRNYQAALKAAEEKDRELSANYETDIVSTLKSAQRAWIAYRDAECDRVFAYWKDGTIRTSATLICQRDLTGTRAIELAETAG
;
A
#
# COMPACT_ATOMS: atom_id res chain seq x y z
N MET A 1 28.51 -30.39 64.94
CA MET A 1 28.60 -30.40 63.46
C MET A 1 27.18 -30.31 62.91
N ALA A 2 26.77 -29.14 62.39
CA ALA A 2 25.66 -28.98 61.46
C ALA A 2 25.61 -27.53 60.94
N THR A 3 26.23 -27.35 59.77
CA THR A 3 25.79 -26.60 58.58
C THR A 3 25.20 -25.18 58.72
N ARG A 4 26.00 -24.20 58.26
CA ARG A 4 25.57 -22.85 57.84
C ARG A 4 24.87 -22.95 56.48
N VAL A 5 23.65 -22.45 56.36
CA VAL A 5 22.97 -22.25 55.07
C VAL A 5 23.32 -20.85 54.57
N ALA A 6 24.07 -20.77 53.48
CA ALA A 6 24.35 -19.52 52.79
C ALA A 6 23.18 -19.17 51.86
N PHE A 7 22.52 -18.03 52.11
CA PHE A 7 21.56 -17.45 51.19
C PHE A 7 22.32 -16.80 50.02
N LEU A 8 22.23 -17.40 48.83
CA LEU A 8 22.66 -16.81 47.57
C LEU A 8 21.57 -15.85 47.08
N SER A 9 21.83 -14.55 47.18
CA SER A 9 20.99 -13.49 46.64
C SER A 9 21.00 -13.54 45.10
N LEU A 10 19.85 -13.87 44.50
CA LEU A 10 19.64 -13.85 43.06
C LEU A 10 19.31 -12.41 42.62
N LEU A 11 20.29 -11.70 42.07
CA LEU A 11 20.10 -10.39 41.42
C LEU A 11 19.38 -10.59 40.07
N VAL A 12 18.09 -10.26 40.02
CA VAL A 12 17.31 -10.19 38.77
C VAL A 12 17.68 -8.90 38.05
N LEU A 13 18.49 -8.99 37.00
CA LEU A 13 18.76 -7.91 36.05
C LEU A 13 17.55 -7.73 35.14
N LEU A 14 16.70 -6.73 35.43
CA LEU A 14 15.69 -6.23 34.49
C LEU A 14 16.40 -5.56 33.32
N GLY A 15 16.60 -6.30 32.22
CA GLY A 15 17.12 -5.75 30.98
C GLY A 15 16.10 -4.80 30.35
N LEU A 16 16.39 -3.50 30.36
CA LEU A 16 15.72 -2.55 29.47
C LEU A 16 16.12 -2.92 28.04
N SER A 17 15.18 -3.52 27.31
CA SER A 17 15.35 -3.69 25.86
C SER A 17 15.24 -2.29 25.23
N PRO A 18 16.23 -1.83 24.45
CA PRO A 18 16.08 -0.58 23.71
C PRO A 18 14.95 -0.75 22.71
N LEU A 19 14.00 0.19 22.70
CA LEU A 19 13.03 0.32 21.62
C LEU A 19 13.82 0.49 20.33
N ALA A 20 13.74 -0.49 19.44
CA ALA A 20 14.25 -0.36 18.08
C ALA A 20 13.39 0.69 17.38
N VAL A 21 13.91 1.91 17.27
CA VAL A 21 13.38 2.93 16.37
C VAL A 21 13.62 2.44 14.95
N ALA A 22 12.55 2.08 14.24
CA ALA A 22 12.60 1.95 12.79
C ALA A 22 13.11 3.27 12.23
N GLN A 23 14.11 3.21 11.34
CA GLN A 23 14.58 4.40 10.65
C GLN A 23 13.57 4.73 9.55
N ASP A 24 12.54 5.50 9.88
CA ASP A 24 11.61 6.03 8.88
C ASP A 24 12.36 7.09 8.07
N PHE A 25 12.90 6.67 6.91
CA PHE A 25 13.42 7.60 5.92
C PHE A 25 12.26 8.11 5.06
N GLY A 26 12.15 9.44 4.93
CA GLY A 26 11.19 10.09 4.04
C GLY A 26 9.93 10.61 4.76
N PRO A 27 8.92 11.04 3.98
CA PRO A 27 7.65 11.52 4.50
C PRO A 27 6.84 10.39 5.16
N SER A 28 6.00 10.76 6.12
CA SER A 28 5.01 9.83 6.68
C SER A 28 4.01 9.36 5.62
N GLU A 29 3.33 8.24 5.89
CA GLU A 29 2.23 7.77 5.03
C GLU A 29 1.15 8.84 4.85
N ALA A 30 0.81 9.59 5.91
CA ALA A 30 -0.20 10.65 5.86
C ALA A 30 0.24 11.88 5.04
N GLU A 31 1.52 12.22 5.03
CA GLU A 31 2.07 13.25 4.14
C GLU A 31 2.07 12.78 2.68
N THR A 32 2.46 11.53 2.46
CA THR A 32 2.50 10.91 1.14
C THR A 32 1.11 10.81 0.53
N LEU A 33 0.11 10.36 1.30
CA LEU A 33 -1.29 10.34 0.88
C LEU A 33 -1.78 11.71 0.43
N ARG A 34 -1.55 12.75 1.24
CA ARG A 34 -1.93 14.13 0.88
C ARG A 34 -1.23 14.60 -0.39
N SER A 35 0.03 14.21 -0.61
CA SER A 35 0.76 14.56 -1.83
C SER A 35 0.16 13.89 -3.06
N VAL A 36 -0.20 12.60 -2.98
CA VAL A 36 -0.85 11.87 -4.08
C VAL A 36 -2.22 12.46 -4.38
N GLU A 37 -3.05 12.71 -3.35
CA GLU A 37 -4.36 13.34 -3.50
C GLU A 37 -4.27 14.73 -4.14
N SER A 38 -3.30 15.55 -3.72
CA SER A 38 -3.05 16.86 -4.32
C SER A 38 -2.61 16.75 -5.78
N CYS A 39 -1.85 15.73 -6.15
CA CYS A 39 -1.47 15.49 -7.54
C CYS A 39 -2.72 15.16 -8.37
N ILE A 40 -3.54 14.20 -7.92
CA ILE A 40 -4.75 13.78 -8.64
C ILE A 40 -5.68 14.97 -8.87
N ALA A 41 -5.87 15.82 -7.85
CA ALA A 41 -6.69 17.02 -7.95
C ALA A 41 -6.16 18.05 -8.98
N ALA A 42 -4.85 18.07 -9.23
CA ALA A 42 -4.20 18.96 -10.19
C ALA A 42 -4.02 18.35 -11.59
N ALA A 43 -4.22 17.04 -11.75
CA ALA A 43 -3.88 16.30 -12.96
C ALA A 43 -4.89 16.46 -14.12
N GLY A 44 -6.05 17.08 -13.87
CA GLY A 44 -7.12 17.17 -14.87
C GLY A 44 -7.57 15.79 -15.33
N ASP A 45 -7.58 15.56 -16.65
CA ASP A 45 -8.01 14.30 -17.26
C ASP A 45 -6.93 13.20 -17.26
N GLU A 46 -5.76 13.46 -16.65
CA GLU A 46 -4.61 12.55 -16.66
C GLU A 46 -4.16 12.10 -15.25
N PRO A 47 -5.06 11.59 -14.38
CA PRO A 47 -4.71 11.21 -13.00
C PRO A 47 -3.64 10.10 -12.92
N ARG A 48 -3.48 9.29 -13.97
CA ARG A 48 -2.40 8.28 -14.06
C ARG A 48 -1.00 8.90 -14.09
N SER A 49 -0.88 10.18 -14.47
CA SER A 49 0.39 10.92 -14.40
C SER A 49 0.93 11.11 -12.98
N CYS A 50 0.10 10.86 -11.95
CA CYS A 50 0.49 10.94 -10.55
C CYS A 50 1.22 9.70 -10.02
N LEU A 51 1.17 8.56 -10.74
CA LEU A 51 1.86 7.34 -10.35
C LEU A 51 3.37 7.58 -10.29
N GLY A 52 3.97 7.40 -9.12
CA GLY A 52 5.40 7.56 -8.88
C GLY A 52 5.83 8.97 -8.48
N LYS A 53 4.95 9.99 -8.52
CA LYS A 53 5.33 11.38 -8.25
C LYS A 53 5.75 11.61 -6.80
N ALA A 54 5.10 10.92 -5.86
CA ALA A 54 5.47 11.03 -4.44
C ALA A 54 6.80 10.32 -4.17
N THR A 55 7.04 9.16 -4.79
CA THR A 55 8.32 8.45 -4.77
C THR A 55 9.43 9.33 -5.33
N GLU A 56 9.24 9.93 -6.51
CA GLU A 56 10.21 10.83 -7.16
C GLU A 56 10.60 11.99 -6.21
N SER A 57 9.59 12.59 -5.58
CA SER A 57 9.80 13.70 -4.63
C SER A 57 10.55 13.25 -3.37
N CYS A 58 10.20 12.09 -2.83
CA CYS A 58 10.88 11.49 -1.67
C CYS A 58 12.34 11.13 -1.98
N MET A 59 12.59 10.56 -3.17
CA MET A 59 13.94 10.19 -3.61
C MET A 59 14.83 11.41 -3.91
N ALA A 60 14.27 12.61 -4.06
CA ALA A 60 15.03 13.85 -4.18
C ALA A 60 15.51 14.40 -2.82
N LEU A 61 15.07 13.83 -1.70
CA LEU A 61 15.50 14.26 -0.37
C LEU A 61 16.97 13.89 -0.10
N PRO A 62 17.73 14.76 0.62
CA PRO A 62 19.07 14.41 1.08
C PRO A 62 19.05 13.11 1.89
N GLY A 63 19.91 12.15 1.50
CA GLY A 63 20.01 10.85 2.17
C GLY A 63 19.25 9.71 1.49
N ALA A 64 18.48 9.97 0.43
CA ALA A 64 17.79 8.97 -0.39
C ALA A 64 18.74 8.19 -1.34
N VAL A 65 19.89 7.75 -0.84
CA VAL A 65 20.97 7.15 -1.68
C VAL A 65 21.11 5.64 -1.51
N SER A 66 20.35 5.05 -0.58
CA SER A 66 20.38 3.60 -0.31
C SER A 66 19.14 2.92 -0.89
N THR A 67 19.25 1.64 -1.25
CA THR A 67 18.10 0.82 -1.66
C THR A 67 17.00 0.82 -0.59
N MET A 68 17.37 0.80 0.69
CA MET A 68 16.40 0.85 1.80
C MET A 68 15.62 2.17 1.84
N ALA A 69 16.29 3.30 1.57
CA ALA A 69 15.62 4.60 1.45
C ALA A 69 14.70 4.66 0.23
N THR A 70 15.11 4.07 -0.89
CA THR A 70 14.24 3.92 -2.08
C THR A 70 13.01 3.07 -1.80
N ASP A 71 13.19 1.91 -1.15
CA ASP A 71 12.08 1.03 -0.78
C ASP A 71 11.12 1.70 0.20
N ALA A 72 11.62 2.50 1.15
CA ALA A 72 10.78 3.29 2.06
C ALA A 72 9.92 4.33 1.31
N CYS A 73 10.51 5.08 0.36
CA CYS A 73 9.76 6.02 -0.48
C CYS A 73 8.68 5.32 -1.34
N LEU A 74 9.01 4.16 -1.89
CA LEU A 74 8.08 3.38 -2.72
C LEU A 74 6.92 2.82 -1.89
N GLU A 75 7.21 2.33 -0.68
CA GLU A 75 6.21 1.74 0.20
C GLU A 75 5.17 2.77 0.66
N THR A 76 5.59 3.98 1.04
CA THR A 76 4.63 5.01 1.48
C THR A 76 3.72 5.46 0.34
N GLU A 77 4.22 5.53 -0.91
CA GLU A 77 3.36 5.84 -2.06
C GLU A 77 2.43 4.66 -2.41
N ARG A 78 2.94 3.42 -2.36
CA ARG A 78 2.10 2.22 -2.53
C ARG A 78 0.96 2.20 -1.50
N ALA A 79 1.24 2.50 -0.24
CA ALA A 79 0.24 2.58 0.83
C ALA A 79 -0.77 3.72 0.62
N ALA A 80 -0.33 4.86 0.11
CA ALA A 80 -1.21 5.96 -0.28
C ALA A 80 -2.20 5.53 -1.38
N TRP A 81 -1.72 4.87 -2.44
CA TRP A 81 -2.59 4.35 -3.49
C TRP A 81 -3.54 3.26 -3.01
N ASP A 82 -3.13 2.40 -2.07
CA ASP A 82 -4.02 1.40 -1.46
C ASP A 82 -5.14 2.06 -0.64
N THR A 83 -4.82 3.13 0.09
CA THR A 83 -5.84 3.93 0.81
C THR A 83 -6.86 4.53 -0.16
N ILE A 84 -6.39 5.11 -1.27
CA ILE A 84 -7.25 5.70 -2.30
C ILE A 84 -8.09 4.62 -2.98
N LEU A 85 -7.50 3.47 -3.33
CA LEU A 85 -8.21 2.33 -3.92
C LEU A 85 -9.37 1.87 -3.04
N ASN A 86 -9.13 1.68 -1.74
CA ASN A 86 -10.17 1.21 -0.83
C ASN A 86 -11.30 2.24 -0.69
N ARG A 87 -10.98 3.53 -0.64
CA ARG A 87 -11.98 4.61 -0.62
C ARG A 87 -12.85 4.60 -1.89
N ASN A 88 -12.21 4.53 -3.05
CA ASN A 88 -12.90 4.54 -4.34
C ASN A 88 -13.72 3.27 -4.56
N TYR A 89 -13.24 2.12 -4.07
CA TYR A 89 -14.00 0.87 -4.08
C TYR A 89 -15.30 0.97 -3.27
N GLN A 90 -15.27 1.61 -2.09
CA GLN A 90 -16.50 1.85 -1.31
C GLN A 90 -17.47 2.79 -2.03
N ALA A 91 -16.97 3.83 -2.70
CA ALA A 91 -17.81 4.72 -3.50
C ALA A 91 -18.44 3.97 -4.69
N ALA A 92 -17.66 3.16 -5.41
CA ALA A 92 -18.14 2.34 -6.52
C ALA A 92 -19.18 1.29 -6.07
N LEU A 93 -19.00 0.68 -4.90
CA LEU A 93 -20.01 -0.23 -4.32
C LEU A 93 -21.33 0.49 -4.04
N LYS A 94 -21.27 1.70 -3.48
CA LYS A 94 -22.47 2.49 -3.21
C LYS A 94 -23.21 2.87 -4.51
N ALA A 95 -22.47 3.28 -5.54
CA ALA A 95 -23.05 3.59 -6.85
C ALA A 95 -23.67 2.34 -7.51
N ALA A 96 -23.01 1.18 -7.38
CA ALA A 96 -23.55 -0.09 -7.84
C ALA A 96 -24.85 -0.45 -7.11
N GLU A 97 -24.91 -0.29 -5.78
CA GLU A 97 -26.12 -0.54 -4.99
C GLU A 97 -27.28 0.39 -5.39
N GLU A 98 -26.99 1.67 -5.66
CA GLU A 98 -27.96 2.61 -6.19
C GLU A 98 -28.49 2.15 -7.55
N LYS A 99 -27.59 1.74 -8.44
CA LYS A 99 -27.96 1.28 -9.78
C LYS A 99 -28.78 -0.01 -9.77
N ASP A 100 -28.41 -0.96 -8.93
CA ASP A 100 -29.14 -2.22 -8.76
C ASP A 100 -30.58 -1.99 -8.25
N ARG A 101 -30.83 -0.93 -7.46
CA ARG A 101 -32.19 -0.55 -7.04
C ARG A 101 -33.03 0.07 -8.15
N GLU A 102 -32.39 0.75 -9.11
CA GLU A 102 -33.08 1.33 -10.27
C GLU A 102 -33.45 0.28 -11.33
N LEU A 103 -32.60 -0.73 -11.48
CA LEU A 103 -32.81 -1.80 -12.45
C LEU A 103 -33.91 -2.76 -11.95
N SER A 104 -34.79 -3.18 -12.86
CA SER A 104 -35.88 -4.11 -12.51
C SER A 104 -35.33 -5.48 -12.11
N ALA A 105 -36.04 -6.18 -11.23
CA ALA A 105 -35.64 -7.47 -10.63
C ALA A 105 -35.50 -8.66 -11.61
N ASN A 106 -35.50 -8.43 -12.93
CA ASN A 106 -35.44 -9.46 -13.96
C ASN A 106 -34.00 -9.74 -14.46
N TYR A 107 -32.98 -9.16 -13.86
CA TYR A 107 -31.58 -9.46 -14.18
C TYR A 107 -31.05 -10.58 -13.26
N GLU A 108 -30.45 -11.61 -13.85
CA GLU A 108 -29.90 -12.77 -13.12
C GLU A 108 -28.63 -12.44 -12.31
N THR A 109 -27.99 -11.29 -12.56
CA THR A 109 -26.77 -10.84 -11.88
C THR A 109 -26.83 -9.36 -11.55
N ASP A 110 -26.58 -9.01 -10.29
CA ASP A 110 -26.50 -7.63 -9.81
C ASP A 110 -25.08 -7.04 -9.96
N ILE A 111 -25.00 -5.72 -10.13
CA ILE A 111 -23.75 -4.97 -10.35
C ILE A 111 -22.83 -5.10 -9.13
N VAL A 112 -23.38 -5.11 -7.91
CA VAL A 112 -22.58 -5.28 -6.68
C VAL A 112 -21.81 -6.61 -6.69
N SER A 113 -22.47 -7.72 -7.06
CA SER A 113 -21.87 -9.06 -7.09
C SER A 113 -20.76 -9.16 -8.14
N THR A 114 -20.96 -8.52 -9.31
CA THR A 114 -20.00 -8.51 -10.40
C THR A 114 -18.81 -7.61 -10.08
N LEU A 115 -19.01 -6.44 -9.47
CA LEU A 115 -17.93 -5.56 -9.00
C LEU A 115 -17.07 -6.25 -7.93
N LYS A 116 -17.69 -6.91 -6.95
CA LYS A 116 -16.97 -7.69 -5.93
C LYS A 116 -16.13 -8.81 -6.55
N SER A 117 -16.67 -9.48 -7.57
CA SER A 117 -15.97 -10.56 -8.28
C SER A 117 -14.80 -10.02 -9.11
N ALA A 118 -15.01 -8.92 -9.82
CA ALA A 118 -13.95 -8.23 -10.56
C ALA A 118 -12.81 -7.77 -9.64
N GLN A 119 -13.14 -7.18 -8.49
CA GLN A 119 -12.12 -6.72 -7.54
C GLN A 119 -11.28 -7.86 -6.97
N ARG A 120 -11.90 -9.01 -6.63
CA ARG A 120 -11.16 -10.20 -6.18
C ARG A 120 -10.25 -10.77 -7.25
N ALA A 121 -10.75 -10.87 -8.49
CA ALA A 121 -9.95 -11.35 -9.61
C ALA A 121 -8.76 -10.41 -9.90
N TRP A 122 -8.99 -9.10 -9.79
CA TRP A 122 -7.93 -8.09 -9.94
C TRP A 122 -6.85 -8.21 -8.85
N ILE A 123 -7.22 -8.44 -7.58
CA ILE A 123 -6.24 -8.66 -6.49
C ILE A 123 -5.36 -9.87 -6.82
N ALA A 124 -5.97 -10.99 -7.23
CA ALA A 124 -5.23 -12.19 -7.60
C ALA A 124 -4.28 -11.95 -8.79
N TYR A 125 -4.72 -11.18 -9.79
CA TYR A 125 -3.87 -10.75 -10.90
C TYR A 125 -2.70 -9.88 -10.42
N ARG A 126 -2.96 -8.84 -9.62
CA ARG A 126 -1.93 -7.93 -9.09
C ARG A 126 -0.86 -8.73 -8.36
N ASP A 127 -1.27 -9.61 -7.46
CA ASP A 127 -0.33 -10.36 -6.62
C ASP A 127 0.49 -11.33 -7.50
N ALA A 128 -0.14 -12.08 -8.41
CA ALA A 128 0.56 -12.97 -9.32
C ALA A 128 1.53 -12.24 -10.27
N GLU A 129 1.14 -11.07 -10.78
CA GLU A 129 1.97 -10.27 -11.67
C GLU A 129 3.16 -9.66 -10.93
N CYS A 130 2.97 -9.14 -9.72
CA CYS A 130 4.07 -8.59 -8.94
C CYS A 130 5.00 -9.68 -8.40
N ASP A 131 4.51 -10.89 -8.12
CA ASP A 131 5.36 -12.06 -7.84
C ASP A 131 6.20 -12.46 -9.06
N ARG A 132 5.62 -12.38 -10.27
CA ARG A 132 6.37 -12.60 -11.53
C ARG A 132 7.49 -11.56 -11.69
N VAL A 133 7.21 -10.28 -11.39
CA VAL A 133 8.20 -9.20 -11.40
C VAL A 133 9.30 -9.46 -10.37
N PHE A 134 8.96 -9.89 -9.15
CA PHE A 134 9.95 -10.28 -8.14
C PHE A 134 10.86 -11.40 -8.64
N ALA A 135 10.26 -12.46 -9.21
CA ALA A 135 10.99 -13.62 -9.73
C ALA A 135 11.93 -13.26 -10.89
N TYR A 136 11.53 -12.32 -11.75
CA TYR A 136 12.37 -11.81 -12.84
C TYR A 136 13.67 -11.17 -12.32
N TRP A 137 13.60 -10.48 -11.17
CA TRP A 137 14.73 -9.79 -10.55
C TRP A 137 15.42 -10.58 -9.42
N LYS A 138 15.14 -11.88 -9.29
CA LYS A 138 15.54 -12.70 -8.12
C LYS A 138 17.02 -12.63 -7.72
N ASP A 139 17.93 -12.40 -8.68
CA ASP A 139 19.37 -12.38 -8.46
C ASP A 139 19.91 -10.99 -8.03
N GLY A 140 19.06 -9.96 -7.98
CA GLY A 140 19.43 -8.58 -7.63
C GLY A 140 18.68 -8.05 -6.40
N THR A 141 19.26 -7.03 -5.76
CA THR A 141 18.60 -6.30 -4.65
C THR A 141 17.42 -5.44 -5.12
N ILE A 142 17.37 -5.11 -6.41
CA ILE A 142 16.29 -4.33 -7.04
C ILE A 142 14.92 -5.02 -7.01
N ARG A 143 14.87 -6.35 -6.78
CA ARG A 143 13.62 -7.13 -6.79
C ARG A 143 12.55 -6.57 -5.86
N THR A 144 12.93 -6.07 -4.69
CA THR A 144 12.00 -5.47 -3.73
C THR A 144 11.42 -4.18 -4.31
N SER A 145 12.27 -3.25 -4.73
CA SER A 145 11.85 -1.98 -5.34
C SER A 145 10.98 -2.21 -6.59
N ALA A 146 11.35 -3.16 -7.44
CA ALA A 146 10.58 -3.52 -8.64
C ALA A 146 9.18 -4.07 -8.30
N THR A 147 9.07 -4.84 -7.22
CA THR A 147 7.78 -5.37 -6.72
C THR A 147 6.91 -4.24 -6.16
N LEU A 148 7.49 -3.33 -5.38
CA LEU A 148 6.78 -2.17 -4.85
C LEU A 148 6.28 -1.24 -5.96
N ILE A 149 7.10 -1.00 -7.00
CA ILE A 149 6.70 -0.27 -8.21
C ILE A 149 5.50 -0.95 -8.88
N CYS A 150 5.57 -2.27 -9.12
CA CYS A 150 4.46 -3.02 -9.70
C CYS A 150 3.17 -2.88 -8.87
N GLN A 151 3.26 -3.05 -7.55
CA GLN A 151 2.12 -2.95 -6.65
C GLN A 151 1.54 -1.54 -6.66
N ARG A 152 2.38 -0.50 -6.59
CA ARG A 152 1.97 0.91 -6.68
C ARG A 152 1.22 1.19 -7.98
N ASP A 153 1.80 0.81 -9.12
CA ASP A 153 1.25 1.15 -10.44
C ASP A 153 -0.08 0.46 -10.71
N LEU A 154 -0.17 -0.84 -10.40
CA LEU A 154 -1.43 -1.58 -10.55
C LEU A 154 -2.50 -1.08 -9.58
N THR A 155 -2.15 -0.83 -8.31
CA THR A 155 -3.09 -0.35 -7.29
C THR A 155 -3.59 1.05 -7.62
N GLY A 156 -2.71 1.97 -8.01
CA GLY A 156 -3.10 3.33 -8.36
C GLY A 156 -3.92 3.40 -9.65
N THR A 157 -3.57 2.59 -10.66
CA THR A 157 -4.39 2.45 -11.87
C THR A 157 -5.81 1.97 -11.55
N ARG A 158 -5.93 0.94 -10.70
CA ARG A 158 -7.24 0.42 -10.29
C ARG A 158 -8.02 1.44 -9.45
N ALA A 159 -7.35 2.19 -8.59
CA ALA A 159 -7.98 3.26 -7.81
C ALA A 159 -8.62 4.32 -8.72
N ILE A 160 -7.93 4.69 -9.80
CA ILE A 160 -8.41 5.65 -10.81
C ILE A 160 -9.61 5.09 -11.57
N GLU A 161 -9.53 3.86 -12.07
CA GLU A 161 -10.64 3.19 -12.76
C GLU A 161 -11.92 3.13 -11.89
N LEU A 162 -11.76 2.80 -10.60
CA LEU A 162 -12.89 2.75 -9.67
C LEU A 162 -13.53 4.13 -9.46
N ALA A 163 -12.74 5.21 -9.44
CA ALA A 163 -13.25 6.56 -9.34
C ALA A 163 -14.06 6.97 -10.59
N GLU A 164 -13.57 6.62 -11.78
CA GLU A 164 -14.25 6.90 -13.06
C GLU A 164 -15.61 6.20 -13.16
N THR A 165 -15.76 5.01 -12.57
CA THR A 165 -17.02 4.25 -12.60
C THR A 165 -18.02 4.60 -11.50
N ALA A 166 -17.59 5.35 -10.47
CA ALA A 166 -18.42 5.70 -9.32
C ALA A 166 -19.17 7.04 -9.46
N GLY A 167 -18.84 7.84 -10.48
CA GLY A 167 -19.47 9.13 -10.82
C GLY A 167 -20.21 9.08 -12.15
#